data_AF-A0A811NED5-F1
#
_entry.id   AF-A0A811NED5-F1
#
_cell.length_a   1.000
_cell.length_b   1.000
_cell.length_c   1.000
_cell.angle_alpha   90.00
_cell.angle_beta   90.00
_cell.angle_gamma   90.00
#
_symmetry.space_group_name_H-M   'P 1'
#
loop_
_entity.id
_entity.type
_entity.pdbx_description
1 polymer ?
#
loop_
_entity_poly.entity_id
_entity_poly.type
_entity_poly.pdbx_seq_one_letter_code
_entity_poly.pdbx_strand_id
1 'polypeptide(L)'
;MAGQDEHRDGSSHRRQVVLFSLPFQGHLNPMLKLAAVLHARGLGVTVLHTDFNAPDPARHPQLTFVPIHETLRDEATSPDSDILTKLLALNAACEAPFRQALASLLRRGQNVSCAVVDGQCYAALGAAGRFGVPVLALRTDTPPRCATCWRVDELVPHCPAEEKLDELVPDLEPLRVRDLLRVDDCDTDEMCSFITCVADAVGASVSGIVINTLEAMEASELAKIRRELSLPAFAIGPLHLLSSQDSAEQSLYTPDVSCRDWLDLHPARSVLYVSLGSLACVDRGVFEEMAWGMAGSGVPFLWVVRPGLVSGEEVPSLPDGFSEEIRNRGKIVTWAPQREVLAHAAIAAFWTHCGWNSILESFCEGVPMLVQPCFADQIVNARYVTHEWGVGLEVGEVLERESVAKVVNQVMVGEDGPLMRERAHRLQMQASAATSSAMDSLVQYVLSRALRRLPRSPTAARRKSAPPATTRAPRSATRDRRLLRPREGSAAREWPSQAGSKAMAHGRRTYPSTLSRSCFARALLAPRRSFCSVPLSFHRSGNQRHVNTANAKERDCLCY
;
A
#
# COMPACT_ATOMS: atom_id res chain seq x y z
N MET A 1 0.56 -65.84 11.12
CA MET A 1 -0.39 -65.28 10.13
C MET A 1 -0.20 -63.78 10.13
N ALA A 2 -0.02 -63.16 8.98
CA ALA A 2 0.13 -61.71 8.88
C ALA A 2 -1.24 -61.03 9.05
N GLY A 3 -1.33 -60.05 9.95
CA GLY A 3 -2.40 -59.05 9.92
C GLY A 3 -2.06 -58.02 8.85
N GLN A 4 -3.02 -57.67 8.00
CA GLN A 4 -2.79 -56.76 6.88
C GLN A 4 -2.74 -55.31 7.38
N ASP A 5 -1.63 -54.62 7.09
CA ASP A 5 -1.58 -53.16 7.15
C ASP A 5 -2.46 -52.60 6.02
N GLU A 6 -3.64 -52.09 6.37
CA GLU A 6 -4.39 -51.22 5.45
C GLU A 6 -3.62 -49.91 5.29
N HIS A 7 -2.89 -49.78 4.17
CA HIS A 7 -2.46 -48.50 3.64
C HIS A 7 -3.70 -47.63 3.38
N ARG A 8 -4.06 -46.79 4.37
CA ARG A 8 -4.97 -45.66 4.16
C ARG A 8 -4.28 -44.66 3.25
N ASP A 9 -4.71 -44.62 2.00
CA ASP A 9 -4.36 -43.58 1.03
C ASP A 9 -4.58 -42.20 1.66
N GLY A 10 -3.48 -41.48 1.88
CA GLY A 10 -3.45 -40.23 2.66
C GLY A 10 -3.96 -39.01 1.90
N SER A 11 -4.41 -39.16 0.65
CA SER A 11 -4.82 -38.04 -0.22
C SER A 11 -6.22 -37.47 0.09
N SER A 12 -6.47 -37.13 1.36
CA SER A 12 -7.52 -36.17 1.69
C SER A 12 -7.23 -34.86 0.95
N HIS A 13 -8.04 -34.52 -0.06
CA HIS A 13 -7.81 -33.34 -0.91
C HIS A 13 -7.94 -32.04 -0.12
N ARG A 14 -6.83 -31.59 0.50
CA ARG A 14 -6.69 -30.29 1.18
C ARG A 14 -7.32 -29.22 0.29
N ARG A 15 -8.30 -28.49 0.85
CA ARG A 15 -8.96 -27.40 0.14
C ARG A 15 -7.91 -26.38 -0.30
N GLN A 16 -7.97 -25.97 -1.55
CA GLN A 16 -6.98 -25.06 -2.11
C GLN A 16 -7.48 -23.61 -2.01
N VAL A 17 -6.58 -22.72 -1.63
CA VAL A 17 -6.76 -21.27 -1.77
C VAL A 17 -5.81 -20.76 -2.85
N VAL A 18 -6.33 -19.97 -3.77
CA VAL A 18 -5.53 -19.34 -4.83
C VAL A 18 -5.24 -17.90 -4.42
N LEU A 19 -3.97 -17.51 -4.38
CA LEU A 19 -3.50 -16.17 -4.00
C LEU A 19 -2.99 -15.43 -5.24
N PHE A 20 -3.20 -14.12 -5.34
CA PHE A 20 -2.62 -13.25 -6.38
C PHE A 20 -2.45 -11.83 -5.87
N SER A 21 -1.26 -11.23 -6.07
CA SER A 21 -0.92 -9.92 -5.53
C SER A 21 -0.13 -9.06 -6.51
N LEU A 22 -0.08 -7.75 -6.25
CA LEU A 22 0.76 -6.83 -6.99
C LEU A 22 2.26 -7.20 -6.80
N PRO A 23 3.08 -7.09 -7.87
CA PRO A 23 4.51 -7.40 -7.85
C PRO A 23 5.39 -6.35 -7.15
N PHE A 24 4.89 -5.73 -6.08
CA PHE A 24 5.66 -4.78 -5.27
C PHE A 24 5.91 -5.36 -3.89
N GLN A 25 7.09 -5.11 -3.30
CA GLN A 25 7.52 -5.74 -2.04
C GLN A 25 6.52 -5.52 -0.89
N GLY A 26 5.87 -4.35 -0.82
CA GLY A 26 4.84 -4.04 0.18
C GLY A 26 3.53 -4.82 0.04
N HIS A 27 3.31 -5.48 -1.09
CA HIS A 27 2.11 -6.28 -1.41
C HIS A 27 2.42 -7.77 -1.41
N LEU A 28 3.48 -8.15 -2.13
CA LEU A 28 3.93 -9.53 -2.28
C LEU A 28 4.35 -10.15 -0.94
N ASN A 29 5.07 -9.43 -0.07
CA ASN A 29 5.50 -9.97 1.23
C ASN A 29 4.32 -10.30 2.18
N PRO A 30 3.34 -9.41 2.39
CA PRO A 30 2.11 -9.76 3.09
C PRO A 30 1.38 -10.95 2.46
N MET A 31 1.29 -11.02 1.13
CA MET A 31 0.62 -12.15 0.47
C MET A 31 1.35 -13.48 0.71
N LEU A 32 2.68 -13.51 0.65
CA LEU A 32 3.49 -14.70 0.93
C LEU A 32 3.45 -15.10 2.41
N LYS A 33 3.46 -14.13 3.33
CA LYS A 33 3.26 -14.37 4.78
C LYS A 33 1.86 -14.97 5.02
N LEU A 34 0.81 -14.42 4.42
CA LEU A 34 -0.54 -15.00 4.47
C LEU A 34 -0.57 -16.42 3.88
N ALA A 35 0.09 -16.65 2.74
CA ALA A 35 0.18 -17.97 2.11
C ALA A 35 0.79 -19.02 3.05
N ALA A 36 1.92 -18.70 3.70
CA ALA A 36 2.56 -19.57 4.67
C ALA A 36 1.67 -19.86 5.88
N VAL A 37 0.98 -18.84 6.41
CA VAL A 37 0.11 -18.97 7.59
C VAL A 37 -1.17 -19.75 7.29
N LEU A 38 -1.75 -19.62 6.09
CA LEU A 38 -2.87 -20.45 5.62
C LEU A 38 -2.42 -21.91 5.39
N HIS A 39 -1.23 -22.13 4.82
CA HIS A 39 -0.69 -23.47 4.63
C HIS A 39 -0.43 -24.17 5.97
N ALA A 40 0.13 -23.47 6.97
CA ALA A 40 0.34 -23.99 8.32
C ALA A 40 -0.98 -24.42 9.00
N ARG A 41 -2.12 -23.84 8.61
CA ARG A 41 -3.47 -24.17 9.08
C ARG A 41 -4.16 -25.27 8.28
N GLY A 42 -3.42 -26.06 7.51
CA GLY A 42 -3.93 -27.25 6.82
C GLY A 42 -4.58 -27.01 5.46
N LEU A 43 -4.67 -25.76 4.98
CA LEU A 43 -5.09 -25.46 3.61
C LEU A 43 -3.96 -25.78 2.62
N GLY A 44 -4.31 -26.13 1.39
CA GLY A 44 -3.36 -26.07 0.28
C GLY A 44 -3.35 -24.67 -0.33
N VAL A 45 -2.21 -24.21 -0.82
CA VAL A 45 -2.05 -22.83 -1.28
C VAL A 45 -1.31 -22.80 -2.61
N THR A 46 -1.94 -22.16 -3.60
CA THR A 46 -1.34 -21.85 -4.90
C THR A 46 -1.22 -20.35 -5.05
N VAL A 47 -0.01 -19.83 -5.22
CA VAL A 47 0.28 -18.42 -5.52
C VAL A 47 0.38 -18.28 -7.03
N LEU A 48 -0.59 -17.58 -7.63
CA LEU A 48 -0.43 -17.01 -8.95
C LEU A 48 0.49 -15.79 -8.82
N HIS A 49 1.43 -15.63 -9.75
CA HIS A 49 2.33 -14.48 -9.77
C HIS A 49 2.59 -14.01 -11.20
N THR A 50 2.98 -12.76 -11.32
CA THR A 50 3.54 -12.16 -12.52
C THR A 50 4.96 -12.66 -12.81
N ASP A 51 5.43 -12.48 -14.03
CA ASP A 51 6.85 -12.66 -14.34
C ASP A 51 7.67 -11.45 -13.82
N PHE A 52 7.09 -10.24 -13.89
CA PHE A 52 7.68 -9.05 -13.26
C PHE A 52 7.73 -9.20 -11.73
N ASN A 53 8.93 -8.99 -11.15
CA ASN A 53 9.28 -9.24 -9.75
C ASN A 53 8.76 -10.59 -9.20
N ALA A 54 8.88 -11.65 -9.99
CA ALA A 54 8.45 -12.99 -9.59
C ALA A 54 9.04 -13.40 -8.21
N PRO A 55 8.23 -14.01 -7.32
CA PRO A 55 8.73 -14.58 -6.06
C PRO A 55 9.63 -15.78 -6.33
N ASP A 56 10.66 -15.99 -5.51
CA ASP A 56 11.50 -17.20 -5.58
C ASP A 56 10.80 -18.39 -4.89
N PRO A 57 10.39 -19.44 -5.63
CA PRO A 57 9.74 -20.62 -5.05
C PRO A 57 10.64 -21.40 -4.08
N ALA A 58 11.96 -21.32 -4.22
CA ALA A 58 12.90 -22.05 -3.37
C ALA A 58 12.86 -21.57 -1.91
N ARG A 59 12.38 -20.35 -1.67
CA ARG A 59 12.23 -19.73 -0.33
C ARG A 59 10.90 -20.12 0.34
N HIS A 60 9.99 -20.74 -0.42
CA HIS A 60 8.67 -21.17 0.05
C HIS A 60 8.29 -22.56 -0.51
N PRO A 61 9.11 -23.62 -0.29
CA PRO A 61 8.94 -24.94 -0.91
C PRO A 61 7.62 -25.66 -0.54
N GLN A 62 6.92 -25.19 0.49
CA GLN A 62 5.60 -25.67 0.91
C GLN A 62 4.42 -25.10 0.09
N LEU A 63 4.66 -24.08 -0.74
CA LEU A 63 3.65 -23.42 -1.57
C LEU A 63 3.78 -23.86 -3.03
N THR A 64 2.66 -23.87 -3.77
CA THR A 64 2.69 -24.04 -5.23
C THR A 64 2.72 -22.67 -5.90
N PHE A 65 3.64 -22.45 -6.83
CA PHE A 65 3.72 -21.22 -7.63
C PHE A 65 3.32 -21.50 -9.08
N VAL A 66 2.58 -20.57 -9.70
CA VAL A 66 2.20 -20.64 -11.11
C VAL A 66 2.31 -19.24 -11.73
N PRO A 67 3.19 -19.03 -12.72
CA PRO A 67 3.28 -17.76 -13.43
C PRO A 67 2.02 -17.55 -14.28
N ILE A 68 1.62 -16.30 -14.45
CA ILE A 68 0.50 -15.94 -15.34
C ILE A 68 0.95 -15.47 -16.73
N HIS A 69 2.21 -15.08 -16.92
CA HIS A 69 2.77 -14.59 -18.19
C HIS A 69 1.99 -13.38 -18.76
N GLU A 70 2.06 -12.27 -18.06
CA GLU A 70 1.54 -10.97 -18.50
C GLU A 70 2.41 -10.32 -19.59
N THR A 71 1.80 -9.47 -20.41
CA THR A 71 2.53 -8.63 -21.38
C THR A 71 2.54 -7.20 -20.87
N LEU A 72 3.58 -6.85 -20.11
CA LEU A 72 3.79 -5.48 -19.67
C LEU A 72 4.16 -4.58 -20.84
N ARG A 73 3.75 -3.31 -20.73
CA ARG A 73 4.27 -2.22 -21.55
C ARG A 73 5.41 -1.54 -20.79
N ASP A 74 6.23 -0.77 -21.50
CA ASP A 74 7.41 -0.09 -20.94
C ASP A 74 7.05 0.80 -19.74
N GLU A 75 5.86 1.42 -19.70
CA GLU A 75 5.44 2.29 -18.59
C GLU A 75 5.17 1.52 -17.27
N ALA A 76 4.95 0.20 -17.33
CA ALA A 76 4.77 -0.63 -16.15
C ALA A 76 6.11 -0.98 -15.45
N THR A 77 7.22 -0.92 -16.18
CA THR A 77 8.55 -1.35 -15.72
C THR A 77 9.56 -0.20 -15.64
N SER A 78 9.34 0.90 -16.36
CA SER A 78 10.19 2.10 -16.36
C SER A 78 10.42 2.64 -14.95
N PRO A 79 11.67 2.89 -14.51
CA PRO A 79 11.94 3.55 -13.24
C PRO A 79 11.21 4.89 -13.10
N ASP A 80 11.23 5.69 -14.17
CA ASP A 80 10.77 7.09 -14.21
C ASP A 80 9.24 7.25 -14.27
N SER A 81 8.49 6.18 -14.59
CA SER A 81 7.03 6.23 -14.58
C SER A 81 6.50 6.32 -13.14
N ASP A 82 5.49 7.15 -12.91
CA ASP A 82 4.86 7.27 -11.60
C ASP A 82 4.15 5.96 -11.17
N ILE A 83 3.82 5.86 -9.88
CA ILE A 83 3.23 4.65 -9.31
C ILE A 83 1.80 4.37 -9.82
N LEU A 84 1.01 5.40 -10.16
CA LEU A 84 -0.35 5.23 -10.67
C LEU A 84 -0.33 4.66 -12.09
N THR A 85 0.50 5.20 -12.98
CA THR A 85 0.73 4.66 -14.32
C THR A 85 1.12 3.19 -14.28
N LYS A 86 2.05 2.82 -13.39
CA LYS A 86 2.47 1.42 -13.16
C LYS A 86 1.29 0.53 -12.71
N LEU A 87 0.49 0.98 -11.74
CA LEU A 87 -0.66 0.24 -11.21
C LEU A 87 -1.77 0.03 -12.26
N LEU A 88 -2.04 1.03 -13.09
CA LEU A 88 -3.00 0.95 -14.20
C LEU A 88 -2.53 -0.03 -15.28
N ALA A 89 -1.26 0.07 -15.70
CA ALA A 89 -0.68 -0.82 -16.70
C ALA A 89 -0.63 -2.29 -16.22
N LEU A 90 -0.26 -2.52 -14.95
CA LEU A 90 -0.28 -3.86 -14.33
C LEU A 90 -1.68 -4.45 -14.29
N ASN A 91 -2.71 -3.68 -13.89
CA ASN A 91 -4.09 -4.16 -13.87
C ASN A 91 -4.58 -4.56 -15.26
N ALA A 92 -4.30 -3.74 -16.29
CA ALA A 92 -4.66 -4.02 -17.66
C ALA A 92 -3.95 -5.27 -18.23
N ALA A 93 -2.66 -5.43 -17.94
CA ALA A 93 -1.87 -6.56 -18.42
C ALA A 93 -2.24 -7.89 -17.72
N CYS A 94 -2.59 -7.85 -16.43
CA CYS A 94 -2.81 -9.05 -15.62
C CYS A 94 -4.22 -9.66 -15.74
N GLU A 95 -5.26 -8.92 -16.16
CA GLU A 95 -6.65 -9.42 -16.14
C GLU A 95 -6.82 -10.75 -16.91
N ALA A 96 -6.46 -10.74 -18.19
CA ALA A 96 -6.71 -11.88 -19.07
C ALA A 96 -5.83 -13.11 -18.75
N PRO A 97 -4.52 -12.98 -18.41
CA PRO A 97 -3.70 -14.11 -18.00
C PRO A 97 -4.09 -14.68 -16.63
N PHE A 98 -4.35 -13.83 -15.62
CA PHE A 98 -4.88 -14.28 -14.31
C PHE A 98 -6.20 -15.06 -14.46
N ARG A 99 -7.13 -14.52 -15.27
CA ARG A 99 -8.42 -15.16 -15.57
C ARG A 99 -8.26 -16.55 -16.19
N GLN A 100 -7.26 -16.73 -17.06
CA GLN A 100 -6.93 -18.01 -17.68
C GLN A 100 -6.30 -19.00 -16.69
N ALA A 101 -5.37 -18.54 -15.86
CA ALA A 101 -4.72 -19.34 -14.82
C ALA A 101 -5.76 -19.86 -13.82
N LEU A 102 -6.60 -18.99 -13.25
CA LEU A 102 -7.67 -19.38 -12.32
C LEU A 102 -8.67 -20.38 -12.97
N ALA A 103 -9.08 -20.13 -14.22
CA ALA A 103 -9.92 -21.07 -14.98
C ALA A 103 -9.25 -22.43 -15.25
N SER A 104 -7.92 -22.48 -15.31
CA SER A 104 -7.13 -23.71 -15.45
C SER A 104 -7.15 -24.52 -14.15
N LEU A 105 -6.84 -23.89 -13.01
CA LEU A 105 -6.86 -24.52 -11.67
C LEU A 105 -8.25 -25.10 -11.34
N LEU A 106 -9.31 -24.34 -11.63
CA LEU A 106 -10.70 -24.78 -11.42
C LEU A 106 -11.09 -25.99 -12.28
N ARG A 107 -10.66 -26.03 -13.56
CA ARG A 107 -10.92 -27.18 -14.46
C ARG A 107 -10.13 -28.43 -14.08
N ARG A 108 -8.95 -28.28 -13.48
CA ARG A 108 -8.10 -29.39 -12.99
C ARG A 108 -8.66 -30.09 -11.75
N GLY A 109 -9.81 -29.66 -11.21
CA GLY A 109 -10.47 -30.33 -10.09
C GLY A 109 -9.75 -30.17 -8.75
N GLN A 110 -8.85 -29.19 -8.62
CA GLN A 110 -8.00 -28.97 -7.45
C GLN A 110 -8.76 -28.50 -6.18
N ASN A 111 -10.07 -28.73 -6.05
CA ASN A 111 -10.86 -28.38 -4.86
C ASN A 111 -10.62 -26.94 -4.35
N VAL A 112 -10.52 -25.97 -5.28
CA VAL A 112 -10.33 -24.55 -4.97
C VAL A 112 -11.57 -24.03 -4.25
N SER A 113 -11.42 -23.62 -2.99
CA SER A 113 -12.54 -23.15 -2.16
C SER A 113 -12.61 -21.63 -2.02
N CYS A 114 -11.53 -20.90 -2.31
CA CYS A 114 -11.48 -19.45 -2.24
C CYS A 114 -10.35 -18.91 -3.11
N ALA A 115 -10.52 -17.70 -3.64
CA ALA A 115 -9.43 -16.87 -4.14
C ALA A 115 -9.19 -15.71 -3.15
N VAL A 116 -7.93 -15.41 -2.83
CA VAL A 116 -7.52 -14.21 -2.09
C VAL A 116 -6.72 -13.36 -3.05
N VAL A 117 -7.24 -12.19 -3.41
CA VAL A 117 -6.64 -11.30 -4.40
C VAL A 117 -6.34 -9.97 -3.72
N ASP A 118 -5.21 -9.35 -4.06
CA ASP A 118 -4.86 -8.03 -3.55
C ASP A 118 -5.92 -6.98 -3.93
N GLY A 119 -6.27 -6.13 -2.96
CA GLY A 119 -7.30 -5.11 -3.09
C GLY A 119 -7.08 -4.15 -4.27
N GLN A 120 -5.82 -3.85 -4.61
CA GLN A 120 -5.48 -2.93 -5.71
C GLN A 120 -5.45 -3.60 -7.08
N CYS A 121 -5.53 -4.93 -7.16
CA CYS A 121 -5.72 -5.68 -8.41
C CYS A 121 -7.20 -5.70 -8.84
N TYR A 122 -7.82 -4.53 -9.02
CA TYR A 122 -9.24 -4.38 -9.34
C TYR A 122 -9.69 -5.23 -10.55
N ALA A 123 -8.84 -5.34 -11.57
CA ALA A 123 -9.12 -6.13 -12.76
C ALA A 123 -9.13 -7.64 -12.46
N ALA A 124 -8.18 -8.12 -11.65
CA ALA A 124 -8.13 -9.52 -11.21
C ALA A 124 -9.28 -9.86 -10.25
N LEU A 125 -9.66 -8.95 -9.34
CA LEU A 125 -10.85 -9.08 -8.49
C LEU A 125 -12.12 -9.23 -9.32
N GLY A 126 -12.34 -8.33 -10.28
CA GLY A 126 -13.49 -8.36 -11.20
C GLY A 126 -13.52 -9.60 -12.11
N ALA A 127 -12.36 -10.14 -12.47
CA ALA A 127 -12.25 -11.42 -13.17
C ALA A 127 -12.57 -12.62 -12.26
N ALA A 128 -12.04 -12.63 -11.02
CA ALA A 128 -12.23 -13.72 -10.06
C ALA A 128 -13.71 -13.91 -9.67
N GLY A 129 -14.44 -12.80 -9.44
CA GLY A 129 -15.86 -12.82 -9.06
C GLY A 129 -16.76 -13.56 -10.05
N ARG A 130 -16.36 -13.68 -11.33
CA ARG A 130 -17.11 -14.34 -12.40
C ARG A 130 -17.05 -15.88 -12.35
N PHE A 131 -16.17 -16.47 -11.53
CA PHE A 131 -15.97 -17.93 -11.49
C PHE A 131 -16.82 -18.69 -10.46
N GLY A 132 -17.63 -18.00 -9.65
CA GLY A 132 -18.50 -18.64 -8.65
C GLY A 132 -17.77 -19.19 -7.42
N VAL A 133 -16.45 -18.97 -7.31
CA VAL A 133 -15.69 -19.14 -6.07
C VAL A 133 -15.88 -17.91 -5.16
N PRO A 134 -15.87 -18.08 -3.83
CA PRO A 134 -15.67 -16.96 -2.92
C PRO A 134 -14.36 -16.24 -3.23
N VAL A 135 -14.42 -14.92 -3.37
CA VAL A 135 -13.25 -14.05 -3.47
C VAL A 135 -13.12 -13.27 -2.15
N LEU A 136 -11.89 -13.03 -1.72
CA LEU A 136 -11.54 -12.15 -0.61
C LEU A 136 -10.53 -11.12 -1.11
N ALA A 137 -10.70 -9.85 -0.74
CA ALA A 137 -9.68 -8.82 -0.98
C ALA A 137 -8.67 -8.81 0.18
N LEU A 138 -7.37 -8.96 -0.10
CA LEU A 138 -6.30 -8.63 0.84
C LEU A 138 -5.99 -7.13 0.74
N ARG A 139 -6.22 -6.39 1.83
CA ARG A 139 -5.77 -5.00 1.99
C ARG A 139 -4.44 -5.00 2.74
N THR A 140 -3.43 -4.44 2.08
CA THR A 140 -2.07 -4.23 2.57
C THR A 140 -1.83 -2.78 3.02
N ASP A 141 -2.87 -1.95 2.94
CA ASP A 141 -3.01 -0.61 3.48
C ASP A 141 -3.88 -0.61 4.76
N THR A 142 -3.98 0.55 5.41
CA THR A 142 -4.68 0.73 6.69
C THR A 142 -6.21 0.79 6.53
N PRO A 143 -7.01 0.32 7.50
CA PRO A 143 -8.46 0.54 7.58
C PRO A 143 -8.89 2.01 7.37
N PRO A 144 -8.25 3.04 7.97
CA PRO A 144 -8.44 4.44 7.60
C PRO A 144 -8.34 4.71 6.09
N ARG A 145 -7.24 4.27 5.44
CA ARG A 145 -7.06 4.42 3.99
C ARG A 145 -8.12 3.66 3.20
N CYS A 146 -8.53 2.50 3.69
CA CYS A 146 -9.61 1.74 3.08
C CYS A 146 -10.92 2.56 3.08
N ALA A 147 -11.27 3.17 4.21
CA ALA A 147 -12.45 4.02 4.35
C ALA A 147 -12.41 5.27 3.46
N THR A 148 -11.26 5.94 3.33
CA THR A 148 -11.13 7.07 2.40
C THR A 148 -11.33 6.65 0.94
N CYS A 149 -10.90 5.43 0.56
CA CYS A 149 -11.07 4.91 -0.79
C CYS A 149 -12.54 4.62 -1.16
N TRP A 150 -13.36 4.08 -0.25
CA TRP A 150 -14.78 3.85 -0.54
C TRP A 150 -15.61 5.12 -0.61
N ARG A 151 -15.17 6.17 0.10
CA ARG A 151 -15.82 7.49 0.13
C ARG A 151 -15.24 8.47 -0.90
N VAL A 152 -14.41 8.02 -1.85
CA VAL A 152 -13.71 8.90 -2.80
C VAL A 152 -14.67 9.83 -3.56
N ASP A 153 -15.81 9.32 -4.03
CA ASP A 153 -16.83 10.09 -4.74
C ASP A 153 -17.54 11.14 -3.85
N GLU A 154 -17.54 10.96 -2.52
CA GLU A 154 -18.04 11.97 -1.57
C GLU A 154 -17.00 13.05 -1.30
N LEU A 155 -15.74 12.65 -1.19
CA LEU A 155 -14.63 13.47 -0.68
C LEU A 155 -14.02 14.36 -1.77
N VAL A 156 -13.87 13.85 -3.00
CA VAL A 156 -13.17 14.52 -4.11
C VAL A 156 -13.92 15.73 -4.67
N PRO A 157 -15.25 15.71 -4.91
CA PRO A 157 -15.98 16.89 -5.41
C PRO A 157 -15.96 18.08 -4.44
N HIS A 158 -15.50 17.86 -3.21
CA HIS A 158 -15.39 18.87 -2.16
C HIS A 158 -13.95 19.32 -1.92
N CYS A 159 -12.97 18.93 -2.75
CA CYS A 159 -11.59 19.45 -2.73
C CYS A 159 -11.63 20.99 -2.66
N PRO A 160 -11.36 21.59 -1.49
CA PRO A 160 -11.77 22.95 -1.23
C PRO A 160 -10.71 23.93 -1.69
N ALA A 161 -11.04 25.23 -1.65
CA ALA A 161 -10.02 26.27 -1.67
C ALA A 161 -8.96 26.00 -0.58
N GLU A 162 -7.71 26.41 -0.84
CA GLU A 162 -6.54 26.21 0.03
C GLU A 162 -6.82 26.48 1.52
N GLU A 163 -7.71 27.45 1.78
CA GLU A 163 -8.22 27.88 3.09
C GLU A 163 -8.77 26.75 3.99
N LYS A 164 -9.23 25.62 3.44
CA LYS A 164 -9.80 24.51 4.22
C LYS A 164 -8.96 23.24 4.26
N LEU A 165 -7.72 23.27 3.74
CA LEU A 165 -6.85 22.09 3.70
C LEU A 165 -6.55 21.49 5.09
N ASP A 166 -6.66 22.31 6.15
CA ASP A 166 -6.50 21.88 7.55
C ASP A 166 -7.81 21.58 8.30
N GLU A 167 -8.97 21.69 7.66
CA GLU A 167 -10.24 21.26 8.27
C GLU A 167 -10.25 19.73 8.41
N LEU A 168 -10.78 19.23 9.54
CA LEU A 168 -10.98 17.81 9.77
C LEU A 168 -12.07 17.25 8.84
N VAL A 169 -11.88 16.01 8.39
CA VAL A 169 -12.82 15.30 7.53
C VAL A 169 -13.87 14.60 8.41
N PRO A 170 -15.18 14.93 8.28
CA PRO A 170 -16.20 14.34 9.13
C PRO A 170 -16.28 12.81 9.03
N ASP A 171 -16.40 12.16 10.18
CA ASP A 171 -16.41 10.71 10.41
C ASP A 171 -15.07 10.00 10.08
N LEU A 172 -14.01 10.76 9.78
CA LEU A 172 -12.68 10.28 9.38
C LEU A 172 -11.54 10.94 10.20
N GLU A 173 -11.86 11.55 11.34
CA GLU A 173 -10.88 12.06 12.29
C GLU A 173 -9.83 10.97 12.66
N PRO A 174 -8.54 11.30 12.82
CA PRO A 174 -7.93 12.64 12.85
C PRO A 174 -7.52 13.21 11.48
N LEU A 175 -8.00 12.65 10.36
CA LEU A 175 -7.65 13.11 9.01
C LEU A 175 -8.18 14.52 8.73
N ARG A 176 -7.33 15.34 8.12
CA ARG A 176 -7.69 16.61 7.48
C ARG A 176 -7.95 16.40 5.99
N VAL A 177 -8.56 17.39 5.35
CA VAL A 177 -8.74 17.42 3.89
C VAL A 177 -7.41 17.15 3.15
N ARG A 178 -6.31 17.82 3.54
CA ARG A 178 -4.99 17.61 2.92
C ARG A 178 -4.43 16.20 3.08
N ASP A 179 -4.92 15.44 4.08
CA ASP A 179 -4.41 14.10 4.37
C ASP A 179 -5.05 13.02 3.46
N LEU A 180 -6.12 13.35 2.73
CA LEU A 180 -6.89 12.41 1.89
C LEU A 180 -6.18 12.08 0.56
N LEU A 181 -5.66 13.12 -0.11
CA LEU A 181 -5.03 13.04 -1.43
C LEU A 181 -3.91 14.09 -1.51
N ARG A 182 -2.67 13.68 -1.23
CA ARG A 182 -1.49 14.47 -1.61
C ARG A 182 -1.20 14.17 -3.08
N VAL A 183 -1.58 15.10 -3.94
CA VAL A 183 -1.44 15.05 -5.40
C VAL A 183 -0.14 15.72 -5.81
N ASP A 184 0.97 15.19 -5.30
CA ASP A 184 2.29 15.57 -5.79
C ASP A 184 2.56 14.68 -7.03
N ASP A 185 2.73 15.32 -8.18
CA ASP A 185 3.13 14.75 -9.48
C ASP A 185 2.19 13.75 -10.19
N CYS A 186 0.99 13.45 -9.69
CA CYS A 186 -0.02 12.64 -10.39
C CYS A 186 -1.26 13.44 -10.85
N ASP A 187 -1.99 12.92 -11.84
CA ASP A 187 -3.28 13.50 -12.23
C ASP A 187 -4.36 13.13 -11.20
N THR A 188 -5.03 14.13 -10.61
CA THR A 188 -6.08 13.93 -9.60
C THR A 188 -7.22 13.07 -10.13
N ASP A 189 -7.69 13.32 -11.35
CA ASP A 189 -8.87 12.65 -11.91
C ASP A 189 -8.51 11.18 -12.24
N GLU A 190 -7.30 10.91 -12.73
CA GLU A 190 -6.82 9.53 -12.92
C GLU A 190 -6.66 8.78 -11.59
N MET A 191 -6.09 9.43 -10.56
CA MET A 191 -5.94 8.84 -9.23
C MET A 191 -7.31 8.50 -8.61
N CYS A 192 -8.27 9.41 -8.73
CA CYS A 192 -9.63 9.19 -8.25
C CYS A 192 -10.32 8.07 -9.04
N SER A 193 -10.20 8.06 -10.37
CA SER A 193 -10.71 6.99 -11.24
C SER A 193 -10.15 5.61 -10.85
N PHE A 194 -8.85 5.51 -10.55
CA PHE A 194 -8.24 4.27 -10.05
C PHE A 194 -8.81 3.85 -8.68
N ILE A 195 -8.98 4.80 -7.75
CA ILE A 195 -9.55 4.52 -6.43
C ILE A 195 -11.01 4.05 -6.56
N THR A 196 -11.83 4.70 -7.39
CA THR A 196 -13.21 4.27 -7.69
C THR A 196 -13.22 2.87 -8.33
N CYS A 197 -12.34 2.58 -9.29
CA CYS A 197 -12.20 1.23 -9.88
C CYS A 197 -11.89 0.16 -8.82
N VAL A 198 -11.02 0.47 -7.84
CA VAL A 198 -10.70 -0.42 -6.70
C VAL A 198 -11.91 -0.58 -5.78
N ALA A 199 -12.59 0.51 -5.42
CA ALA A 199 -13.77 0.50 -4.57
C ALA A 199 -14.91 -0.35 -5.18
N ASP A 200 -15.22 -0.13 -6.46
CA ASP A 200 -16.22 -0.87 -7.23
C ASP A 200 -15.87 -2.36 -7.35
N ALA A 201 -14.62 -2.69 -7.69
CA ALA A 201 -14.20 -4.08 -7.83
C ALA A 201 -14.31 -4.84 -6.50
N VAL A 202 -13.94 -4.19 -5.39
CA VAL A 202 -14.14 -4.75 -4.05
C VAL A 202 -15.64 -4.92 -3.76
N GLY A 203 -16.44 -3.87 -3.88
CA GLY A 203 -17.88 -3.90 -3.54
C GLY A 203 -18.69 -4.91 -4.38
N ALA A 204 -18.36 -5.06 -5.66
CA ALA A 204 -19.09 -5.94 -6.58
C ALA A 204 -18.60 -7.41 -6.61
N SER A 205 -17.33 -7.67 -6.28
CA SER A 205 -16.69 -8.96 -6.60
C SER A 205 -16.33 -9.82 -5.40
N VAL A 206 -16.23 -9.25 -4.19
CA VAL A 206 -15.70 -9.97 -3.01
C VAL A 206 -16.79 -10.42 -2.04
N SER A 207 -16.41 -11.36 -1.19
CA SER A 207 -17.28 -11.93 -0.15
C SER A 207 -16.79 -11.64 1.27
N GLY A 208 -15.74 -10.83 1.39
CA GLY A 208 -15.08 -10.45 2.63
C GLY A 208 -13.76 -9.76 2.36
N ILE A 209 -13.25 -9.06 3.37
CA ILE A 209 -11.97 -8.34 3.33
C ILE A 209 -11.05 -8.94 4.37
N VAL A 210 -9.78 -9.10 4.00
CA VAL A 210 -8.69 -9.53 4.87
C VAL A 210 -7.74 -8.34 4.97
N ILE A 211 -7.45 -7.87 6.19
CA ILE A 211 -6.57 -6.71 6.41
C ILE A 211 -5.42 -7.14 7.31
N ASN A 212 -4.18 -6.83 6.91
CA ASN A 212 -3.00 -7.03 7.75
C ASN A 212 -2.96 -5.97 8.87
N THR A 213 -3.87 -6.06 9.84
CA THR A 213 -3.94 -5.20 11.03
C THR A 213 -4.48 -5.99 12.23
N LEU A 214 -4.46 -5.39 13.43
CA LEU A 214 -4.97 -5.96 14.67
C LEU A 214 -6.11 -5.12 15.25
N GLU A 215 -7.16 -5.79 15.76
CA GLU A 215 -8.33 -5.15 16.39
C GLU A 215 -7.97 -4.14 17.48
N ALA A 216 -6.98 -4.45 18.33
CA ALA A 216 -6.62 -3.57 19.45
C ALA A 216 -6.06 -2.19 19.02
N MET A 217 -5.69 -2.02 17.76
CA MET A 217 -5.19 -0.76 17.20
C MET A 217 -6.26 0.02 16.42
N GLU A 218 -7.18 -0.67 15.72
CA GLU A 218 -8.06 -0.04 14.71
C GLU A 218 -9.53 -0.52 14.75
N ALA A 219 -10.01 -1.01 15.90
CA ALA A 219 -11.38 -1.53 16.08
C ALA A 219 -12.50 -0.59 15.59
N SER A 220 -12.36 0.73 15.82
CA SER A 220 -13.30 1.75 15.32
C SER A 220 -13.42 1.68 13.80
N GLU A 221 -12.29 1.74 13.10
CA GLU A 221 -12.24 1.82 11.64
C GLU A 221 -12.66 0.48 11.02
N LEU A 222 -12.23 -0.65 11.60
CA LEU A 222 -12.72 -1.98 11.25
C LEU A 222 -14.25 -2.11 11.38
N ALA A 223 -14.86 -1.49 12.40
CA ALA A 223 -16.31 -1.45 12.54
C ALA A 223 -17.00 -0.56 11.49
N LYS A 224 -16.40 0.58 11.12
CA LYS A 224 -16.89 1.41 9.99
C LYS A 224 -16.92 0.61 8.68
N ILE A 225 -15.82 -0.07 8.34
CA ILE A 225 -15.70 -0.90 7.12
C ILE A 225 -16.78 -2.00 7.06
N ARG A 226 -16.96 -2.73 8.16
CA ARG A 226 -17.96 -3.81 8.26
C ARG A 226 -19.39 -3.30 8.04
N ARG A 227 -19.70 -2.11 8.58
CA ARG A 227 -20.99 -1.44 8.42
C ARG A 227 -21.21 -0.98 6.98
N GLU A 228 -20.22 -0.30 6.41
CA GLU A 228 -20.30 0.32 5.09
C GLU A 228 -20.46 -0.71 3.97
N LEU A 229 -19.67 -1.79 4.02
CA LEU A 229 -19.70 -2.83 2.98
C LEU A 229 -20.69 -3.96 3.25
N SER A 230 -21.21 -4.07 4.49
CA SER A 230 -22.00 -5.23 4.93
C SER A 230 -21.30 -6.59 4.70
N LEU A 231 -19.96 -6.59 4.75
CA LEU A 231 -19.09 -7.74 4.53
C LEU A 231 -18.23 -8.05 5.77
N PRO A 232 -17.83 -9.33 5.98
CA PRO A 232 -16.87 -9.65 7.04
C PRO A 232 -15.50 -9.06 6.72
N ALA A 233 -14.93 -8.31 7.68
CA ALA A 233 -13.56 -7.82 7.64
C ALA A 233 -12.72 -8.55 8.71
N PHE A 234 -11.65 -9.23 8.29
CA PHE A 234 -10.75 -10.01 9.14
C PHE A 234 -9.45 -9.25 9.38
N ALA A 235 -9.25 -8.75 10.60
CA ALA A 235 -8.00 -8.15 11.05
C ALA A 235 -7.02 -9.28 11.44
N ILE A 236 -6.20 -9.71 10.49
CA ILE A 236 -5.35 -10.90 10.57
C ILE A 236 -3.87 -10.61 10.86
N GLY A 237 -3.55 -9.35 11.13
CA GLY A 237 -2.19 -8.89 11.39
C GLY A 237 -1.79 -9.01 12.87
N PRO A 238 -0.50 -8.80 13.18
CA PRO A 238 0.60 -8.57 12.24
C PRO A 238 1.10 -9.88 11.60
N LEU A 239 0.97 -10.00 10.27
CA LEU A 239 1.32 -11.23 9.53
C LEU A 239 2.78 -11.69 9.70
N HIS A 240 3.69 -10.76 9.99
CA HIS A 240 5.10 -11.04 10.17
C HIS A 240 5.44 -11.72 11.52
N LEU A 241 4.56 -11.63 12.52
CA LEU A 241 4.66 -12.41 13.77
C LEU A 241 3.94 -13.77 13.68
N LEU A 242 2.86 -13.85 12.88
CA LEU A 242 2.10 -15.09 12.72
C LEU A 242 2.77 -16.13 11.79
N SER A 243 3.63 -15.67 10.88
CA SER A 243 4.44 -16.55 10.03
C SER A 243 5.62 -17.12 10.84
N SER A 244 5.44 -18.30 11.41
CA SER A 244 6.44 -19.00 12.24
C SER A 244 7.65 -19.55 11.47
N GLN A 245 7.87 -19.10 10.23
CA GLN A 245 9.03 -19.47 9.45
C GLN A 245 9.92 -18.25 9.23
N ASP A 246 11.22 -18.47 9.36
CA ASP A 246 12.30 -17.66 8.78
C ASP A 246 12.28 -17.76 7.23
N SER A 247 11.09 -17.82 6.62
CA SER A 247 10.90 -17.80 5.18
C SER A 247 11.41 -16.45 4.71
N ALA A 248 12.66 -16.46 4.25
CA ALA A 248 13.43 -15.26 4.03
C ALA A 248 12.65 -14.33 3.09
N GLU A 249 12.48 -13.07 3.50
CA GLU A 249 11.47 -12.20 2.90
C GLU A 249 11.80 -11.90 1.44
N GLN A 250 10.79 -11.91 0.55
CA GLN A 250 11.02 -11.51 -0.84
C GLN A 250 11.50 -10.06 -0.83
N SER A 251 12.70 -9.85 -1.35
CA SER A 251 13.31 -8.54 -1.34
C SER A 251 14.00 -8.29 -2.66
N LEU A 252 13.82 -7.09 -3.18
CA LEU A 252 14.41 -6.64 -4.44
C LEU A 252 15.93 -6.40 -4.31
N TYR A 253 16.45 -6.38 -3.08
CA TYR A 253 17.83 -6.05 -2.75
C TYR A 253 18.41 -7.05 -1.74
N THR A 254 19.68 -7.41 -1.91
CA THR A 254 20.41 -8.25 -0.94
C THR A 254 20.64 -7.46 0.36
N PRO A 255 20.17 -7.95 1.53
CA PRO A 255 20.40 -7.26 2.80
C PRO A 255 21.88 -7.28 3.22
N ASP A 256 22.42 -6.14 3.64
CA ASP A 256 23.73 -6.06 4.29
C ASP A 256 23.60 -6.43 5.78
N VAL A 257 23.87 -7.71 6.09
CA VAL A 257 23.83 -8.24 7.46
C VAL A 257 24.88 -7.63 8.38
N SER A 258 25.94 -7.00 7.85
CA SER A 258 26.97 -6.34 8.66
C SER A 258 26.46 -5.08 9.37
N CYS A 259 25.21 -4.66 9.12
CA CYS A 259 24.56 -3.65 9.95
C CYS A 259 24.40 -4.12 11.41
N ARG A 260 24.24 -5.43 11.65
CA ARG A 260 24.10 -6.00 13.00
C ARG A 260 25.37 -5.84 13.81
N ASP A 261 26.50 -6.29 13.28
CA ASP A 261 27.82 -6.16 13.92
C ASP A 261 28.17 -4.70 14.25
N TRP A 262 27.66 -3.74 13.47
CA TRP A 262 27.81 -2.31 13.74
C TRP A 262 26.87 -1.83 14.86
N LEU A 263 25.61 -2.27 14.86
CA LEU A 263 24.64 -1.95 15.91
C LEU A 263 25.05 -2.52 17.28
N ASP A 264 25.71 -3.68 17.33
CA ASP A 264 26.27 -4.30 18.55
C ASP A 264 27.33 -3.42 19.25
N LEU A 265 27.95 -2.48 18.51
CA LEU A 265 28.93 -1.52 19.05
C LEU A 265 28.29 -0.30 19.72
N HIS A 266 26.97 -0.13 19.60
CA HIS A 266 26.25 1.02 20.12
C HIS A 266 25.46 0.71 21.40
N PRO A 267 25.37 1.66 22.36
CA PRO A 267 24.52 1.52 23.53
C PRO A 267 23.05 1.24 23.17
N ALA A 268 22.33 0.61 24.11
CA ALA A 268 20.90 0.41 23.96
C ALA A 268 20.16 1.74 23.77
N ARG A 269 19.25 1.80 22.80
CA ARG A 269 18.42 2.97 22.46
C ARG A 269 19.24 4.24 22.16
N SER A 270 20.34 4.12 21.41
CA SER A 270 21.13 5.29 20.96
C SER A 270 21.17 5.52 19.44
N VAL A 271 20.67 4.59 18.61
CA VAL A 271 20.80 4.65 17.15
C VAL A 271 19.47 5.03 16.49
N LEU A 272 19.50 5.98 15.56
CA LEU A 272 18.40 6.26 14.65
C LEU A 272 18.49 5.32 13.43
N TYR A 273 17.46 4.51 13.18
CA TYR A 273 17.33 3.79 11.91
C TYR A 273 16.59 4.65 10.89
N VAL A 274 17.02 4.66 9.62
CA VAL A 274 16.42 5.49 8.55
C VAL A 274 16.19 4.66 7.30
N SER A 275 14.94 4.56 6.85
CA SER A 275 14.53 3.83 5.64
C SER A 275 13.22 4.38 5.07
N LEU A 276 13.26 4.86 3.82
CA LEU A 276 12.08 5.31 3.08
C LEU A 276 11.41 4.19 2.25
N GLY A 277 11.69 2.92 2.60
CA GLY A 277 11.06 1.76 1.96
C GLY A 277 11.56 1.47 0.55
N SER A 278 10.87 0.56 -0.14
CA SER A 278 11.35 -0.04 -1.40
C SER A 278 11.07 0.78 -2.67
N LEU A 279 10.24 1.83 -2.59
CA LEU A 279 9.77 2.57 -3.77
C LEU A 279 9.84 4.11 -3.66
N ALA A 280 9.82 4.71 -2.45
CA ALA A 280 9.83 6.17 -2.34
C ALA A 280 11.17 6.76 -2.78
N CYS A 281 11.14 7.66 -3.76
CA CYS A 281 12.26 8.53 -4.10
C CYS A 281 12.12 9.88 -3.39
N VAL A 282 13.23 10.61 -3.31
CA VAL A 282 13.31 12.01 -2.88
C VAL A 282 14.23 12.76 -3.83
N ASP A 283 14.04 14.06 -3.97
CA ASP A 283 14.93 14.88 -4.80
C ASP A 283 16.31 15.04 -4.16
N ARG A 284 17.32 15.27 -5.02
CA ARG A 284 18.72 15.49 -4.63
C ARG A 284 18.88 16.53 -3.51
N GLY A 285 18.17 17.65 -3.58
CA GLY A 285 18.17 18.66 -2.50
C GLY A 285 17.61 18.13 -1.18
N VAL A 286 16.49 17.41 -1.20
CA VAL A 286 15.90 16.79 0.00
C VAL A 286 16.86 15.76 0.62
N PHE A 287 17.50 14.95 -0.21
CA PHE A 287 18.51 13.97 0.23
C PHE A 287 19.71 14.63 0.91
N GLU A 288 20.17 15.77 0.40
CA GLU A 288 21.24 16.57 1.01
C GLU A 288 20.84 17.18 2.36
N GLU A 289 19.63 17.75 2.47
CA GLU A 289 19.13 18.30 3.74
C GLU A 289 18.90 17.20 4.80
N MET A 290 18.41 16.02 4.39
CA MET A 290 18.35 14.84 5.26
C MET A 290 19.74 14.44 5.76
N ALA A 291 20.71 14.30 4.85
CA ALA A 291 22.08 13.91 5.18
C ALA A 291 22.72 14.90 6.16
N TRP A 292 22.77 16.19 5.82
CA TRP A 292 23.37 17.22 6.65
C TRP A 292 22.62 17.46 7.96
N GLY A 293 21.30 17.25 7.98
CA GLY A 293 20.51 17.31 9.21
C GLY A 293 20.81 16.15 10.18
N MET A 294 20.95 14.92 9.66
CA MET A 294 21.40 13.78 10.48
C MET A 294 22.83 13.99 10.98
N ALA A 295 23.74 14.47 10.14
CA ALA A 295 25.09 14.84 10.57
C ALA A 295 25.03 15.89 11.69
N GLY A 296 24.35 17.02 11.46
CA GLY A 296 24.23 18.14 12.41
C GLY A 296 23.53 17.78 13.72
N SER A 297 22.71 16.72 13.74
CA SER A 297 22.10 16.23 14.98
C SER A 297 23.11 15.64 15.98
N GLY A 298 24.27 15.17 15.51
CA GLY A 298 25.29 14.49 16.31
C GLY A 298 24.97 13.03 16.69
N VAL A 299 23.75 12.53 16.47
CA VAL A 299 23.35 11.18 16.90
C VAL A 299 23.96 10.08 16.02
N PRO A 300 24.16 8.85 16.55
CA PRO A 300 24.44 7.68 15.72
C PRO A 300 23.24 7.28 14.85
N PHE A 301 23.48 6.88 13.61
CA PHE A 301 22.41 6.45 12.69
C PHE A 301 22.81 5.35 11.70
N LEU A 302 21.84 4.51 11.34
CA LEU A 302 21.93 3.51 10.27
C LEU A 302 20.95 3.91 9.15
N TRP A 303 21.47 4.26 7.98
CA TRP A 303 20.68 4.76 6.85
C TRP A 303 20.69 3.80 5.66
N VAL A 304 19.50 3.44 5.17
CA VAL A 304 19.30 2.70 3.92
C VAL A 304 19.31 3.67 2.74
N VAL A 305 20.33 3.57 1.88
CA VAL A 305 20.48 4.32 0.64
C VAL A 305 20.47 3.33 -0.54
N ARG A 306 19.26 2.98 -1.00
CA ARG A 306 19.03 2.02 -2.09
C ARG A 306 19.14 2.67 -3.48
N PRO A 307 19.33 1.88 -4.56
CA PRO A 307 19.13 2.32 -5.93
C PRO A 307 17.78 3.00 -6.14
N GLY A 308 17.76 4.16 -6.82
CA GLY A 308 16.54 4.93 -7.05
C GLY A 308 15.91 5.52 -5.78
N LEU A 309 16.69 5.75 -4.71
CA LEU A 309 16.25 6.59 -3.59
C LEU A 309 16.29 8.08 -3.97
N VAL A 310 17.24 8.50 -4.81
CA VAL A 310 17.31 9.87 -5.33
C VAL A 310 16.74 9.92 -6.74
N SER A 311 15.87 10.89 -7.02
CA SER A 311 15.24 11.10 -8.33
C SER A 311 16.28 11.12 -9.47
N GLY A 312 16.17 10.18 -10.42
CA GLY A 312 17.09 10.06 -11.56
C GLY A 312 18.44 9.37 -11.28
N GLU A 313 18.68 8.82 -10.09
CA GLU A 313 19.96 8.20 -9.73
C GLU A 313 19.83 6.69 -9.39
N GLU A 314 20.36 5.83 -10.27
CA GLU A 314 20.44 4.39 -10.05
C GLU A 314 21.39 4.03 -8.89
N VAL A 315 22.45 4.79 -8.67
CA VAL A 315 23.34 4.65 -7.50
C VAL A 315 23.52 6.03 -6.87
N PRO A 316 22.74 6.38 -5.84
CA PRO A 316 22.77 7.71 -5.24
C PRO A 316 24.16 8.07 -4.69
N SER A 317 24.71 9.18 -5.16
CA SER A 317 25.97 9.71 -4.61
C SER A 317 25.74 10.39 -3.25
N LEU A 318 26.64 10.16 -2.30
CA LEU A 318 26.63 10.87 -1.02
C LEU A 318 27.16 12.30 -1.19
N PRO A 319 26.74 13.28 -0.37
CA PRO A 319 27.27 14.65 -0.45
C PRO A 319 28.77 14.69 -0.14
N ASP A 320 29.49 15.63 -0.78
CA ASP A 320 30.94 15.80 -0.57
C ASP A 320 31.28 16.04 0.91
N GLY A 321 32.24 15.29 1.44
CA GLY A 321 32.67 15.37 2.85
C GLY A 321 31.73 14.73 3.87
N PHE A 322 30.55 14.23 3.46
CA PHE A 322 29.58 13.62 4.38
C PHE A 322 30.13 12.34 5.04
N SER A 323 30.82 11.50 4.28
CA SER A 323 31.45 10.25 4.77
C SER A 323 32.50 10.51 5.85
N GLU A 324 33.24 11.61 5.75
CA GLU A 324 34.22 12.05 6.75
C GLU A 324 33.56 12.58 8.02
N GLU A 325 32.48 13.36 7.89
CA GLU A 325 31.72 13.95 9.00
C GLU A 325 31.01 12.90 9.87
N ILE A 326 30.47 11.85 9.25
CA ILE A 326 29.72 10.79 9.94
C ILE A 326 30.62 9.66 10.45
N ARG A 327 31.94 9.80 10.34
CA ARG A 327 32.91 8.76 10.70
C ARG A 327 32.71 8.28 12.14
N ASN A 328 32.59 6.96 12.30
CA ASN A 328 32.31 6.24 13.56
C ASN A 328 30.90 6.44 14.15
N ARG A 329 29.98 7.13 13.48
CA ARG A 329 28.61 7.41 13.99
C ARG A 329 27.49 7.18 12.99
N GLY A 330 27.75 7.32 11.69
CA GLY A 330 26.83 6.89 10.63
C GLY A 330 27.29 5.58 10.01
N LYS A 331 26.34 4.66 9.76
CA LYS A 331 26.50 3.55 8.82
C LYS A 331 25.49 3.69 7.69
N ILE A 332 25.96 3.51 6.46
CA ILE A 332 25.14 3.56 5.25
C ILE A 332 25.18 2.18 4.62
N VAL A 333 24.00 1.66 4.25
CA VAL A 333 23.84 0.36 3.60
C VAL A 333 22.88 0.48 2.42
N THR A 334 23.08 -0.34 1.38
CA THR A 334 22.15 -0.37 0.24
C THR A 334 20.78 -0.91 0.64
N TRP A 335 20.76 -1.91 1.52
CA TRP A 335 19.54 -2.51 2.05
C TRP A 335 19.82 -3.16 3.40
N ALA A 336 18.84 -3.14 4.31
CA ALA A 336 18.98 -3.67 5.67
C ALA A 336 17.96 -4.81 5.92
N PRO A 337 18.29 -5.81 6.76
CA PRO A 337 17.31 -6.74 7.32
C PRO A 337 16.42 -6.00 8.33
N GLN A 338 15.49 -5.17 7.83
CA GLN A 338 14.77 -4.15 8.60
C GLN A 338 14.14 -4.66 9.91
N ARG A 339 13.55 -5.87 9.89
CA ARG A 339 12.97 -6.49 11.10
C ARG A 339 14.00 -6.79 12.17
N GLU A 340 15.15 -7.36 11.79
CA GLU A 340 16.25 -7.65 12.72
C GLU A 340 16.89 -6.35 13.25
N VAL A 341 16.93 -5.30 12.42
CA VAL A 341 17.36 -3.96 12.83
C VAL A 341 16.39 -3.35 13.84
N LEU A 342 15.09 -3.33 13.56
CA LEU A 342 14.08 -2.75 14.46
C LEU A 342 13.99 -3.48 15.80
N ALA A 343 14.18 -4.81 15.82
CA ALA A 343 14.27 -5.61 17.03
C ALA A 343 15.58 -5.41 17.81
N HIS A 344 16.57 -4.72 17.24
CA HIS A 344 17.89 -4.57 17.85
C HIS A 344 17.89 -3.56 19.01
N ALA A 345 18.42 -3.96 20.17
CA ALA A 345 18.40 -3.15 21.39
C ALA A 345 19.01 -1.74 21.26
N ALA A 346 19.96 -1.55 20.32
CA ALA A 346 20.56 -0.26 20.02
C ALA A 346 19.61 0.76 19.35
N ILE A 347 18.55 0.31 18.68
CA ILE A 347 17.61 1.22 17.99
C ILE A 347 16.80 2.03 19.01
N ALA A 348 16.85 3.35 18.83
CA ALA A 348 16.09 4.31 19.61
C ALA A 348 14.82 4.75 18.89
N ALA A 349 14.91 5.01 17.59
CA ALA A 349 13.79 5.48 16.77
C ALA A 349 13.97 5.07 15.31
N PHE A 350 12.90 5.16 14.53
CA PHE A 350 12.86 4.83 13.11
C PHE A 350 12.35 6.02 12.29
N TRP A 351 13.22 6.64 11.50
CA TRP A 351 12.79 7.57 10.45
C TRP A 351 12.27 6.78 9.24
N THR A 352 10.97 6.88 9.01
CA THR A 352 10.22 6.09 8.03
C THR A 352 9.34 6.94 7.12
N HIS A 353 9.16 6.45 5.90
CA HIS A 353 8.13 6.90 4.95
C HIS A 353 6.68 6.55 5.34
N CYS A 354 6.42 5.89 6.48
CA CYS A 354 5.07 5.47 6.90
C CYS A 354 4.34 4.46 5.97
N GLY A 355 5.06 3.70 5.15
CA GLY A 355 4.49 2.53 4.48
C GLY A 355 4.02 1.48 5.51
N TRP A 356 2.83 0.91 5.31
CA TRP A 356 2.12 0.19 6.38
C TRP A 356 2.89 -0.97 7.02
N ASN A 357 3.58 -1.78 6.21
CA ASN A 357 4.41 -2.88 6.72
C ASN A 357 5.49 -2.40 7.70
N SER A 358 6.13 -1.28 7.40
CA SER A 358 7.19 -0.69 8.23
C SER A 358 6.65 -0.10 9.53
N ILE A 359 5.41 0.40 9.52
CA ILE A 359 4.71 0.81 10.75
C ILE A 359 4.42 -0.41 11.62
N LEU A 360 3.85 -1.48 11.05
CA LEU A 360 3.58 -2.71 11.80
C LEU A 360 4.86 -3.29 12.42
N GLU A 361 5.98 -3.28 11.69
CA GLU A 361 7.28 -3.73 12.21
C GLU A 361 7.76 -2.84 13.37
N SER A 362 7.75 -1.51 13.21
CA SER A 362 8.12 -0.57 14.29
C SER A 362 7.23 -0.70 15.53
N PHE A 363 5.93 -0.92 15.32
CA PHE A 363 4.92 -1.12 16.35
C PHE A 363 5.12 -2.42 17.12
N CYS A 364 5.47 -3.51 16.43
CA CYS A 364 5.73 -4.81 17.06
C CYS A 364 7.05 -4.85 17.84
N GLU A 365 8.00 -3.98 17.51
CA GLU A 365 9.27 -3.83 18.25
C GLU A 365 9.25 -2.68 19.28
N GLY A 366 8.14 -1.94 19.40
CA GLY A 366 8.00 -0.85 20.38
C GLY A 366 8.88 0.38 20.07
N VAL A 367 9.23 0.59 18.80
CA VAL A 367 10.13 1.64 18.32
C VAL A 367 9.34 2.89 17.90
N PRO A 368 9.60 4.07 18.50
CA PRO A 368 9.05 5.36 18.05
C PRO A 368 9.47 5.74 16.64
N MET A 369 8.66 6.53 15.95
CA MET A 369 8.88 6.90 14.55
C MET A 369 9.14 8.40 14.34
N LEU A 370 10.09 8.72 13.47
CA LEU A 370 10.15 10.01 12.77
C LEU A 370 9.48 9.80 11.41
N VAL A 371 8.48 10.61 11.08
CA VAL A 371 7.64 10.36 9.89
C VAL A 371 7.92 11.36 8.78
N GLN A 372 8.13 10.84 7.57
CA GLN A 372 8.29 11.62 6.34
C GLN A 372 7.52 10.93 5.21
N PRO A 373 6.17 11.05 5.16
CA PRO A 373 5.37 10.39 4.14
C PRO A 373 5.68 10.96 2.75
N CYS A 374 5.78 10.06 1.75
CA CYS A 374 6.13 10.42 0.38
C CYS A 374 4.92 10.30 -0.58
N PHE A 375 4.21 9.17 -0.59
CA PHE A 375 3.12 8.91 -1.56
C PHE A 375 2.05 7.91 -1.05
N ALA A 376 1.00 7.70 -1.86
CA ALA A 376 -0.08 6.73 -1.60
C ALA A 376 -0.75 6.87 -0.22
N ASP A 377 -0.72 5.82 0.61
CA ASP A 377 -1.38 5.73 1.93
C ASP A 377 -0.56 6.39 3.06
N GLN A 378 0.69 6.74 2.79
CA GLN A 378 1.67 7.16 3.79
C GLN A 378 1.24 8.41 4.56
N ILE A 379 0.53 9.34 3.91
CA ILE A 379 0.02 10.58 4.53
C ILE A 379 -1.03 10.27 5.60
N VAL A 380 -2.03 9.45 5.24
CA VAL A 380 -3.05 8.91 6.16
C VAL A 380 -2.38 8.19 7.33
N ASN A 381 -1.41 7.32 7.03
CA ASN A 381 -0.70 6.55 8.04
C ASN A 381 0.14 7.44 8.99
N ALA A 382 0.85 8.43 8.46
CA ALA A 382 1.63 9.40 9.25
C ALA A 382 0.73 10.20 10.19
N ARG A 383 -0.47 10.59 9.74
CA ARG A 383 -1.48 11.26 10.58
C ARG A 383 -1.91 10.39 11.76
N TYR A 384 -2.16 9.10 11.55
CA TYR A 384 -2.49 8.15 12.62
C TYR A 384 -1.31 7.91 13.59
N VAL A 385 -0.09 7.71 13.07
CA VAL A 385 1.13 7.54 13.88
C VAL A 385 1.37 8.73 14.82
N THR A 386 1.13 9.95 14.34
CA THR A 386 1.41 11.20 15.08
C THR A 386 0.25 11.66 15.97
N HIS A 387 -1.00 11.59 15.50
CA HIS A 387 -2.16 12.20 16.17
C HIS A 387 -3.07 11.21 16.91
N GLU A 388 -3.23 9.97 16.40
CA GLU A 388 -4.09 8.96 17.03
C GLU A 388 -3.29 8.11 18.05
N TRP A 389 -2.22 7.48 17.58
CA TRP A 389 -1.38 6.60 18.42
C TRP A 389 -0.32 7.37 19.21
N GLY A 390 0.10 8.54 18.70
CA GLY A 390 1.08 9.41 19.34
C GLY A 390 2.45 8.76 19.55
N VAL A 391 2.85 7.87 18.65
CA VAL A 391 4.13 7.12 18.69
C VAL A 391 5.16 7.62 17.68
N GLY A 392 4.88 8.74 17.02
CA GLY A 392 5.88 9.41 16.19
C GLY A 392 5.68 10.91 16.07
N LEU A 393 6.64 11.54 15.41
CA LEU A 393 6.71 12.97 15.14
C LEU A 393 7.07 13.20 13.67
N GLU A 394 6.40 14.17 13.03
CA GLU A 394 6.68 14.54 11.65
C GLU A 394 7.94 15.38 11.55
N VAL A 395 8.81 15.08 10.57
CA VAL A 395 10.08 15.81 10.38
C VAL A 395 9.85 17.16 9.72
N GLY A 396 8.93 17.22 8.74
CA GLY A 396 8.41 18.46 8.15
C GLY A 396 7.94 18.28 6.71
N GLU A 397 7.02 19.14 6.27
CA GLU A 397 6.63 19.24 4.84
C GLU A 397 7.80 19.80 4.00
N VAL A 398 8.59 20.71 4.56
CA VAL A 398 9.83 21.26 3.98
C VAL A 398 11.00 20.81 4.84
N LEU A 399 12.00 20.17 4.22
CA LEU A 399 13.19 19.66 4.90
C LEU A 399 14.32 20.68 4.79
N GLU A 400 14.67 21.28 5.93
CA GLU A 400 15.88 22.09 6.15
C GLU A 400 16.77 21.35 7.17
N ARG A 401 18.08 21.24 6.94
CA ARG A 401 19.01 20.51 7.79
C ARG A 401 18.96 20.91 9.27
N GLU A 402 18.80 22.18 9.60
CA GLU A 402 18.66 22.66 10.98
C GLU A 402 17.37 22.16 11.64
N SER A 403 16.27 22.16 10.88
CA SER A 403 14.97 21.65 11.31
C SER A 403 15.03 20.13 11.51
N VAL A 404 15.63 19.39 10.57
CA VAL A 404 15.90 17.94 10.69
C VAL A 404 16.74 17.65 11.94
N ALA A 405 17.87 18.34 12.14
CA ALA A 405 18.76 18.13 13.28
C ALA A 405 18.05 18.38 14.62
N LYS A 406 17.13 19.35 14.67
CA LYS A 406 16.30 19.66 15.82
C LYS A 406 15.26 18.56 16.09
N VAL A 407 14.50 18.13 15.08
CA VAL A 407 13.46 17.09 15.25
C VAL A 407 14.09 15.74 15.62
N VAL A 408 15.23 15.38 15.00
CA VAL A 408 16.02 14.19 15.38
C VAL A 408 16.41 14.28 16.86
N ASN A 409 16.98 15.39 17.32
CA ASN A 409 17.36 15.55 18.73
C ASN A 409 16.16 15.54 19.69
N GLN A 410 15.01 16.08 19.29
CA GLN A 410 13.78 16.08 20.10
C GLN A 410 13.31 14.65 20.45
N VAL A 411 13.44 13.70 19.51
CA VAL A 411 13.08 12.29 19.73
C VAL A 411 14.24 11.45 20.28
N MET A 412 15.48 11.73 19.88
CA MET A 412 16.65 10.91 20.26
C MET A 412 17.26 11.29 21.62
N VAL A 413 17.16 12.56 22.02
CA VAL A 413 17.81 13.12 23.22
C VAL A 413 16.81 13.84 24.14
N GLY A 414 15.73 14.40 23.58
CA GLY A 414 14.67 15.10 24.31
C GLY A 414 13.65 14.21 25.02
N GLU A 415 12.67 14.85 25.67
CA GLU A 415 11.64 14.18 26.49
C GLU A 415 10.57 13.44 25.66
N ASP A 416 10.40 13.79 24.38
CA ASP A 416 9.39 13.19 23.49
C ASP A 416 9.68 11.71 23.21
N GLY A 417 10.95 11.35 23.00
CA GLY A 417 11.38 9.97 22.73
C GLY A 417 10.93 8.97 23.79
N PRO A 418 11.23 9.20 25.08
CA PRO A 418 10.70 8.40 26.19
C PRO A 418 9.17 8.30 26.23
N LEU A 419 8.45 9.40 25.98
CA LEU A 419 6.97 9.42 26.00
C LEU A 419 6.36 8.62 24.84
N MET A 420 6.91 8.76 23.63
CA MET A 420 6.52 7.98 22.45
C MET A 420 6.86 6.50 22.63
N ARG A 421 7.99 6.18 23.28
CA ARG A 421 8.42 4.80 23.54
C ARG A 421 7.53 4.08 24.53
N GLU A 422 7.07 4.77 25.59
CA GLU A 422 6.07 4.19 26.51
C GLU A 422 4.75 3.89 25.77
N ARG A 423 4.30 4.79 24.90
CA ARG A 423 3.12 4.54 24.05
C ARG A 423 3.34 3.35 23.11
N ALA A 424 4.48 3.30 22.41
CA ALA A 424 4.84 2.23 21.50
C ALA A 424 4.98 0.88 22.21
N HIS A 425 5.52 0.84 23.42
CA HIS A 425 5.62 -0.39 24.22
C HIS A 425 4.24 -0.93 24.65
N ARG A 426 3.29 -0.06 25.04
CA ARG A 426 1.91 -0.50 25.34
C ARG A 426 1.22 -1.10 24.10
N LEU A 427 1.47 -0.51 22.93
CA LEU A 427 0.97 -0.99 21.64
C LEU A 427 1.63 -2.31 21.20
N GLN A 428 2.95 -2.44 21.36
CA GLN A 428 3.70 -3.70 21.21
C GLN A 428 3.11 -4.81 22.07
N MET A 429 2.83 -4.55 23.36
CA MET A 429 2.21 -5.53 24.25
C MET A 429 0.81 -5.98 23.76
N GLN A 430 0.04 -5.09 23.13
CA GLN A 430 -1.23 -5.45 22.48
C GLN A 430 -1.00 -6.27 21.20
N ALA A 431 0.04 -5.98 20.41
CA ALA A 431 0.42 -6.79 19.24
C ALA A 431 0.85 -8.20 19.65
N SER A 432 1.68 -8.34 20.68
CA SER A 432 2.13 -9.64 21.19
C SER A 432 0.99 -10.45 21.83
N ALA A 433 -0.02 -9.78 22.38
CA ALA A 433 -1.24 -10.40 22.87
C ALA A 433 -2.28 -10.68 21.76
N ALA A 434 -2.07 -10.21 20.53
CA ALA A 434 -3.00 -10.42 19.42
C ALA A 434 -3.03 -11.90 19.03
N THR A 435 -4.11 -12.58 19.44
CA THR A 435 -4.24 -14.03 19.25
C THR A 435 -4.46 -14.39 17.77
N SER A 436 -4.03 -15.61 17.43
CA SER A 436 -4.31 -16.25 16.13
C SER A 436 -5.80 -16.40 15.75
N SER A 437 -6.75 -16.04 16.63
CA SER A 437 -8.18 -16.28 16.48
C SER A 437 -8.82 -15.61 15.26
N ALA A 438 -8.35 -14.44 14.83
CA ALA A 438 -8.85 -13.78 13.62
C ALA A 438 -8.41 -14.53 12.34
N MET A 439 -7.20 -15.06 12.32
CA MET A 439 -6.69 -15.93 11.26
C MET A 439 -7.41 -17.28 11.26
N ASP A 440 -7.71 -17.83 12.44
CA ASP A 440 -8.50 -19.05 12.57
C ASP A 440 -9.94 -18.84 12.07
N SER A 441 -10.52 -17.67 12.36
CA SER A 441 -11.84 -17.25 11.85
C SER A 441 -11.85 -17.11 10.33
N LEU A 442 -10.79 -16.56 9.73
CA LEU A 442 -10.59 -16.54 8.27
C LEU A 442 -10.51 -17.96 7.69
N VAL A 443 -9.76 -18.87 8.31
CA VAL A 443 -9.69 -20.26 7.86
C VAL A 443 -11.05 -20.96 7.99
N GLN A 444 -11.78 -20.80 9.09
CA GLN A 444 -13.13 -21.33 9.22
C GLN A 444 -14.08 -20.72 8.18
N TYR A 445 -13.94 -19.44 7.83
CA TYR A 445 -14.72 -18.83 6.75
C TYR A 445 -14.46 -19.52 5.40
N VAL A 446 -13.19 -19.72 5.02
CA VAL A 446 -12.77 -20.46 3.81
C VAL A 446 -13.25 -21.93 3.82
N LEU A 447 -13.25 -22.59 5.00
CA LEU A 447 -13.75 -23.95 5.16
C LEU A 447 -15.30 -24.03 5.16
N SER A 448 -16.01 -22.99 5.58
CA SER A 448 -17.47 -22.97 5.58
C SER A 448 -18.08 -22.80 4.18
N ARG A 449 -17.42 -22.03 3.31
CA ARG A 449 -17.91 -21.70 1.96
C ARG A 449 -17.64 -22.85 0.99
N ALA A 450 -18.60 -23.76 0.86
CA ALA A 450 -18.61 -24.72 -0.24
C ALA A 450 -18.81 -23.99 -1.59
N LEU A 451 -18.22 -24.53 -2.66
CA LEU A 451 -18.37 -24.05 -4.04
C LEU A 451 -19.86 -23.84 -4.38
N ARG A 452 -20.23 -22.61 -4.77
CA ARG A 452 -21.54 -22.40 -5.40
C ARG A 452 -21.52 -23.14 -6.72
N ARG A 453 -22.26 -24.24 -6.82
CA ARG A 453 -22.47 -24.92 -8.12
C ARG A 453 -23.15 -23.92 -9.06
N LEU A 454 -22.38 -23.38 -10.00
CA LEU A 454 -22.93 -22.60 -11.12
C LEU A 454 -24.09 -23.40 -11.73
N PRO A 455 -25.24 -22.77 -12.04
CA PRO A 455 -26.31 -23.45 -12.74
C PRO A 455 -25.76 -24.06 -14.02
N ARG A 456 -25.92 -25.38 -14.19
CA ARG A 456 -25.58 -26.03 -15.46
C ARG A 456 -26.38 -25.33 -16.55
N SER A 457 -25.69 -24.83 -17.57
CA SER A 457 -26.34 -24.24 -18.74
C SER A 457 -27.32 -25.28 -19.32
N PRO A 458 -28.57 -24.90 -19.65
CA PRO A 458 -29.57 -25.84 -20.15
C PRO A 458 -29.29 -26.19 -21.62
N THR A 459 -28.27 -27.00 -21.86
CA THR A 459 -28.03 -27.63 -23.15
C THR A 459 -28.87 -28.92 -23.27
N ALA A 460 -29.44 -29.13 -24.46
CA ALA A 460 -30.25 -30.29 -24.85
C ALA A 460 -31.67 -30.44 -24.22
N ALA A 461 -32.45 -29.37 -24.14
CA ALA A 461 -33.91 -29.51 -24.24
C ALA A 461 -34.30 -29.87 -25.68
N ARG A 462 -34.83 -31.08 -25.87
CA ARG A 462 -35.30 -31.68 -27.15
C ARG A 462 -35.92 -30.66 -28.13
N ARG A 463 -35.49 -30.70 -29.40
CA ARG A 463 -36.27 -30.22 -30.54
C ARG A 463 -37.70 -30.79 -30.45
N LYS A 464 -38.70 -29.92 -30.34
CA LYS A 464 -40.09 -30.22 -30.74
C LYS A 464 -40.42 -29.36 -31.96
N SER A 465 -41.01 -29.99 -32.96
CA SER A 465 -41.39 -29.43 -34.25
C SER A 465 -42.45 -28.33 -34.12
N ALA A 466 -42.32 -27.28 -34.92
CA ALA A 466 -43.35 -26.25 -35.07
C ALA A 466 -44.53 -26.76 -35.91
N PRO A 467 -45.79 -26.41 -35.56
CA PRO A 467 -46.92 -26.41 -36.49
C PRO A 467 -47.01 -25.07 -37.26
N PRO A 468 -47.75 -25.01 -38.39
CA PRO A 468 -47.59 -23.97 -39.40
C PRO A 468 -48.36 -22.67 -39.13
N ALA A 469 -47.95 -21.60 -39.82
CA ALA A 469 -48.61 -20.31 -39.77
C ALA A 469 -49.96 -20.30 -40.49
N THR A 470 -50.95 -19.60 -39.93
CA THR A 470 -52.20 -19.23 -40.61
C THR A 470 -52.38 -17.72 -40.59
N THR A 471 -52.50 -17.14 -41.78
CA THR A 471 -52.70 -15.71 -42.05
C THR A 471 -54.14 -15.27 -41.78
N ARG A 472 -54.34 -14.18 -41.00
CA ARG A 472 -55.52 -13.32 -41.17
C ARG A 472 -55.35 -11.93 -40.54
N ALA A 473 -55.82 -10.92 -41.26
CA ALA A 473 -55.97 -9.51 -40.85
C ALA A 473 -57.14 -8.90 -41.68
N PRO A 474 -57.59 -7.65 -41.46
CA PRO A 474 -57.72 -6.86 -40.22
C PRO A 474 -59.17 -6.32 -40.02
N ARG A 475 -59.43 -5.60 -38.91
CA ARG A 475 -60.49 -4.55 -38.72
C ARG A 475 -60.32 -3.92 -37.32
N SER A 476 -59.91 -2.65 -37.18
CA SER A 476 -60.75 -1.46 -36.88
C SER A 476 -61.66 -1.59 -35.64
N ALA A 477 -61.63 -0.76 -34.59
CA ALA A 477 -60.89 0.49 -34.27
C ALA A 477 -60.79 0.63 -32.71
N THR A 478 -60.45 1.72 -32.00
CA THR A 478 -60.41 3.19 -32.27
C THR A 478 -59.46 3.94 -31.29
N ARG A 479 -59.61 5.27 -31.19
CA ARG A 479 -59.11 6.26 -30.19
C ARG A 479 -58.83 5.73 -28.76
N ASP A 480 -57.80 6.20 -28.05
CA ASP A 480 -57.59 7.63 -27.78
C ASP A 480 -56.12 8.09 -27.62
N ARG A 481 -55.86 9.39 -27.82
CA ARG A 481 -54.54 10.03 -27.64
C ARG A 481 -54.58 11.01 -26.47
N ARG A 482 -53.58 10.97 -25.56
CA ARG A 482 -53.18 12.16 -24.79
C ARG A 482 -51.68 12.43 -24.94
N LEU A 483 -51.39 13.71 -25.05
CA LEU A 483 -50.08 14.28 -25.35
C LEU A 483 -49.33 14.58 -24.05
N LEU A 484 -48.01 14.37 -24.07
CA LEU A 484 -47.08 14.97 -23.10
C LEU A 484 -46.20 15.98 -23.82
N ARG A 485 -46.27 17.25 -23.40
CA ARG A 485 -45.22 18.26 -23.61
C ARG A 485 -45.24 19.28 -22.45
N PRO A 486 -44.13 20.00 -22.22
CA PRO A 486 -43.68 20.35 -20.86
C PRO A 486 -44.00 21.81 -20.48
N ARG A 487 -43.61 22.21 -19.26
CA ARG A 487 -43.25 23.61 -18.96
C ARG A 487 -42.31 23.77 -17.77
N GLU A 488 -41.58 24.88 -17.80
CA GLU A 488 -40.60 25.33 -16.80
C GLU A 488 -41.28 25.94 -15.56
N GLY A 489 -40.50 26.21 -14.50
CA GLY A 489 -40.93 27.06 -13.39
C GLY A 489 -39.95 27.07 -12.21
N SER A 490 -39.29 28.21 -11.98
CA SER A 490 -38.41 28.44 -10.82
C SER A 490 -39.20 28.86 -9.56
N ALA A 491 -38.63 28.61 -8.38
CA ALA A 491 -38.62 29.56 -7.24
C ALA A 491 -37.84 28.99 -6.04
N ALA A 492 -37.13 29.87 -5.33
CA ALA A 492 -36.46 29.56 -4.06
C ALA A 492 -37.36 29.78 -2.83
N ARG A 493 -36.98 29.16 -1.70
CA ARG A 493 -37.20 29.60 -0.30
C ARG A 493 -36.47 28.63 0.64
N GLU A 494 -35.42 29.08 1.33
CA GLU A 494 -35.43 29.63 2.71
C GLU A 494 -35.62 28.57 3.82
N TRP A 495 -34.56 28.35 4.61
CA TRP A 495 -34.61 27.60 5.87
C TRP A 495 -35.15 28.48 7.01
N PRO A 496 -35.99 27.93 7.92
CA PRO A 496 -36.47 28.67 9.08
C PRO A 496 -35.42 28.68 10.21
N SER A 497 -35.20 29.84 10.80
CA SER A 497 -34.53 29.96 12.09
C SER A 497 -35.51 29.67 13.24
N GLN A 498 -35.05 28.96 14.26
CA GLN A 498 -35.68 28.97 15.58
C GLN A 498 -34.63 29.20 16.66
N ALA A 499 -34.95 30.11 17.57
CA ALA A 499 -34.15 30.45 18.73
C ALA A 499 -34.83 29.95 20.01
N GLY A 500 -34.01 29.60 21.01
CA GLY A 500 -34.41 29.71 22.42
C GLY A 500 -34.19 28.49 23.31
N SER A 501 -33.09 28.47 24.07
CA SER A 501 -33.14 28.84 25.50
C SER A 501 -31.87 28.54 26.30
N LYS A 502 -31.48 29.53 27.11
CA LYS A 502 -30.93 29.44 28.49
C LYS A 502 -29.64 28.63 28.76
N ALA A 503 -28.53 29.38 28.70
CA ALA A 503 -27.59 29.62 29.81
C ALA A 503 -27.38 28.58 30.93
N MET A 504 -26.12 28.17 31.10
CA MET A 504 -25.42 28.06 32.40
C MET A 504 -23.97 28.52 32.19
N ALA A 505 -23.41 29.26 33.14
CA ALA A 505 -22.07 29.84 33.05
C ALA A 505 -21.04 29.10 33.91
N HIS A 506 -19.77 29.55 33.84
CA HIS A 506 -18.53 29.11 34.52
C HIS A 506 -17.61 28.34 33.55
N GLY A 507 -16.39 28.79 33.21
CA GLY A 507 -15.64 29.96 33.67
C GLY A 507 -14.14 29.63 33.61
N ARG A 508 -13.40 30.19 32.64
CA ARG A 508 -11.94 30.00 32.53
C ARG A 508 -11.21 31.31 32.22
N ARG A 509 -9.97 31.37 32.71
CA ARG A 509 -9.15 32.57 32.87
C ARG A 509 -8.59 33.09 31.55
N THR A 510 -8.47 34.40 31.46
CA THR A 510 -7.70 35.13 30.45
C THR A 510 -6.22 35.22 30.86
N TYR A 511 -5.32 35.11 29.88
CA TYR A 511 -4.03 35.80 29.85
C TYR A 511 -3.76 36.23 28.37
N PRO A 512 -3.01 37.31 28.12
CA PRO A 512 -3.15 38.08 26.89
C PRO A 512 -2.19 37.66 25.78
N SER A 513 -2.67 37.76 24.54
CA SER A 513 -1.82 37.86 23.34
C SER A 513 -1.67 39.33 22.93
N THR A 514 -0.42 39.77 22.75
CA THR A 514 -0.10 41.12 22.24
C THR A 514 1.04 41.04 21.24
N LEU A 515 0.89 41.79 20.13
CA LEU A 515 1.90 42.06 19.08
C LEU A 515 2.21 40.86 18.16
N SER A 516 2.39 41.03 16.84
CA SER A 516 2.08 42.17 15.96
C SER A 516 1.88 41.67 14.51
N ARG A 517 0.94 42.25 13.76
CA ARG A 517 0.81 42.06 12.30
C ARG A 517 1.41 43.26 11.57
N SER A 518 2.50 43.08 10.81
CA SER A 518 2.83 43.98 9.69
C SER A 518 3.91 43.41 8.75
N CYS A 519 3.59 43.36 7.45
CA CYS A 519 4.50 43.20 6.31
C CYS A 519 5.25 41.83 6.23
N PHE A 520 5.16 41.04 5.16
CA PHE A 520 5.12 41.42 3.74
C PHE A 520 4.15 40.56 2.92
N ALA A 521 3.43 41.18 1.98
CA ALA A 521 2.72 40.49 0.91
C ALA A 521 3.07 41.15 -0.43
N ARG A 522 3.82 40.44 -1.30
CA ARG A 522 3.90 40.65 -2.75
C ARG A 522 4.91 39.71 -3.42
N ALA A 523 4.42 38.64 -4.05
CA ALA A 523 4.84 38.15 -5.38
C ALA A 523 4.10 36.84 -5.70
N LEU A 524 2.88 36.95 -6.25
CA LEU A 524 2.24 35.86 -6.97
C LEU A 524 2.06 36.27 -8.44
N LEU A 525 2.00 35.25 -9.31
CA LEU A 525 1.70 35.27 -10.76
C LEU A 525 2.83 35.66 -11.71
N ALA A 526 3.39 34.63 -12.37
CA ALA A 526 3.39 34.56 -13.84
C ALA A 526 3.47 33.09 -14.30
N PRO A 527 2.55 32.60 -15.16
CA PRO A 527 2.61 31.24 -15.70
C PRO A 527 3.64 31.17 -16.84
N ARG A 528 4.46 30.12 -16.89
CA ARG A 528 5.35 29.87 -18.04
C ARG A 528 4.77 28.82 -18.98
N ARG A 529 4.26 29.32 -20.11
CA ARG A 529 3.91 28.51 -21.28
C ARG A 529 5.16 27.89 -21.90
N SER A 530 4.94 26.76 -22.55
CA SER A 530 5.85 26.10 -23.49
C SER A 530 6.41 27.04 -24.56
N PHE A 531 7.68 26.82 -24.93
CA PHE A 531 8.27 27.35 -26.16
C PHE A 531 9.23 26.34 -26.80
N CYS A 532 9.33 26.43 -28.13
CA CYS A 532 9.94 25.42 -28.98
C CYS A 532 11.47 25.29 -28.89
N SER A 533 11.90 24.07 -29.19
CA SER A 533 13.16 23.70 -29.84
C SER A 533 13.92 24.81 -30.60
N VAL A 534 15.23 24.91 -30.33
CA VAL A 534 16.25 25.42 -31.26
C VAL A 534 17.45 24.44 -31.21
N PRO A 535 18.01 24.00 -32.34
CA PRO A 535 18.99 22.91 -32.36
C PRO A 535 20.42 23.38 -32.03
N LEU A 536 21.18 22.55 -31.31
CA LEU A 536 22.62 22.71 -31.14
C LEU A 536 23.37 22.01 -32.28
N SER A 537 23.99 22.82 -33.14
CA SER A 537 24.86 22.39 -34.24
C SER A 537 26.25 22.03 -33.73
N PHE A 538 26.58 20.74 -33.69
CA PHE A 538 27.96 20.28 -33.44
C PHE A 538 28.82 20.40 -34.70
N HIS A 539 29.78 21.32 -34.67
CA HIS A 539 30.85 21.39 -35.68
C HIS A 539 31.78 20.18 -35.53
N ARG A 540 31.88 19.37 -36.59
CA ARG A 540 33.00 18.42 -36.74
C ARG A 540 34.27 19.17 -37.11
N SER A 541 35.31 19.03 -36.29
CA SER A 541 36.70 19.07 -36.76
C SER A 541 37.39 17.81 -36.24
N GLY A 542 37.94 17.02 -37.16
CA GLY A 542 38.65 15.79 -36.79
C GLY A 542 40.14 16.05 -36.61
N ASN A 543 40.80 15.21 -35.84
CA ASN A 543 42.16 14.81 -36.19
C ASN A 543 42.43 13.37 -35.75
N GLN A 544 42.84 12.55 -36.72
CA GLN A 544 43.29 11.19 -36.45
C GLN A 544 44.70 11.21 -35.87
N ARG A 545 45.04 10.25 -35.01
CA ARG A 545 46.33 9.55 -35.04
C ARG A 545 46.20 8.17 -34.38
N HIS A 546 46.53 7.14 -35.16
CA HIS A 546 46.70 5.77 -34.67
C HIS A 546 47.98 5.66 -33.83
N VAL A 547 48.09 4.64 -32.95
CA VAL A 547 48.95 3.44 -33.16
C VAL A 547 48.82 2.44 -31.98
N ASN A 548 48.29 1.25 -32.31
CA ASN A 548 48.58 -0.14 -31.87
C ASN A 548 48.76 -0.61 -30.40
N THR A 549 47.87 -1.57 -30.04
CA THR A 549 48.11 -2.94 -29.45
C THR A 549 48.83 -3.09 -28.09
N ALA A 550 48.38 -3.93 -27.14
CA ALA A 550 48.00 -5.35 -27.32
C ALA A 550 47.20 -6.01 -26.14
N ASN A 551 46.35 -6.97 -26.50
CA ASN A 551 45.77 -8.14 -25.78
C ASN A 551 45.86 -8.34 -24.25
N ALA A 552 44.69 -8.50 -23.61
CA ALA A 552 44.12 -9.77 -23.09
C ALA A 552 42.63 -9.54 -22.72
N LYS A 553 41.60 -10.24 -23.24
CA LYS A 553 41.10 -11.60 -22.88
C LYS A 553 41.07 -11.85 -21.37
N GLU A 554 40.00 -12.32 -20.70
CA GLU A 554 38.67 -12.87 -21.04
C GLU A 554 37.84 -12.82 -19.71
N ARG A 555 36.50 -12.74 -19.60
CA ARG A 555 35.31 -13.08 -20.45
C ARG A 555 34.10 -12.19 -20.10
N ASP A 556 33.06 -12.27 -20.93
CA ASP A 556 31.69 -11.82 -20.64
C ASP A 556 30.86 -12.86 -19.86
N CYS A 557 29.87 -12.38 -19.10
CA CYS A 557 28.62 -13.10 -18.80
C CYS A 557 27.48 -12.08 -18.63
N LEU A 558 26.87 -11.69 -19.74
CA LEU A 558 25.61 -10.95 -19.77
C LEU A 558 24.44 -11.93 -19.50
N CYS A 559 23.57 -11.60 -18.55
CA CYS A 559 22.24 -12.17 -18.46
C CYS A 559 21.22 -11.02 -18.48
N TYR A 560 20.25 -11.16 -19.39
CA TYR A 560 19.04 -10.34 -19.51
C TYR A 560 18.03 -10.68 -18.40
#